data_AF-A0A5C7PNH1-F1
#
_entry.id   AF-A0A5C7PNH1-F1
#
_cell.length_a   1.000
_cell.length_b   1.000
_cell.length_c   1.000
_cell.angle_alpha   90.00
_cell.angle_beta   90.00
_cell.angle_gamma   90.00
#
_symmetry.space_group_name_H-M   'P 1'
#
loop_
_entity.id
_entity.type
_entity.pdbx_description
1 polymer ?
#
loop_
_entity_poly.entity_id
_entity_poly.type
_entity_poly.pdbx_seq_one_letter_code
_entity_poly.pdbx_strand_id
1 'polypeptide(L)'
;MNDARERASFASRCETSLQYLRHIAAGRKRPSVEVCMTLEKESAGAVSCEALRPDVDWAYLASRRVADRQGLKPRPATAAHGGAGSEP
;
A
#
# COMPACT_ATOMS: atom_id res chain seq x y z
N MET A 1 23.75 19.59 -3.84
CA MET A 1 23.65 19.42 -2.38
C MET A 1 22.88 18.15 -2.11
N ASN A 2 23.46 17.22 -1.40
CA ASN A 2 22.78 15.99 -1.02
C ASN A 2 23.24 15.69 0.40
N ASP A 3 22.57 16.34 1.33
CA ASP A 3 23.01 16.51 2.70
C ASP A 3 23.06 15.16 3.41
N ALA A 4 24.28 14.74 3.76
CA ALA A 4 24.50 13.49 4.48
C ALA A 4 23.71 13.44 5.80
N ARG A 5 23.48 14.62 6.40
CA ARG A 5 22.67 14.79 7.60
C ARG A 5 21.19 14.50 7.34
N GLU A 6 20.62 15.02 6.25
CA GLU A 6 19.22 14.74 5.90
C GLU A 6 18.99 13.24 5.66
N ARG A 7 19.92 12.59 4.95
CA ARG A 7 19.85 11.14 4.73
C ARG A 7 19.98 10.33 6.02
N ALA A 8 20.82 10.78 6.96
CA ALA A 8 20.96 10.14 8.26
C ALA A 8 19.71 10.34 9.14
N SER A 9 19.13 11.54 9.14
CA SER A 9 17.87 11.83 9.83
C SER A 9 16.71 11.02 9.26
N PHE A 10 16.64 10.90 7.93
CA PHE A 10 15.64 10.06 7.26
C PHE A 10 15.80 8.58 7.63
N ALA A 11 17.03 8.06 7.62
CA ALA A 11 17.30 6.70 8.05
C ALA A 11 16.84 6.46 9.50
N SER A 12 17.17 7.38 10.40
CA SER A 12 16.75 7.32 11.80
C SER A 12 15.22 7.34 11.96
N ARG A 13 14.51 8.17 11.18
CA ARG A 13 13.04 8.22 11.18
C ARG A 13 12.42 6.93 10.65
N CYS A 14 13.07 6.31 9.68
CA CYS A 14 12.67 5.03 9.13
C CYS A 14 13.09 3.83 9.99
N GLU A 15 13.63 4.06 11.20
CA GLU A 15 14.13 3.02 12.12
C GLU A 15 15.17 2.10 11.46
N THR A 16 16.00 2.67 10.60
CA THR A 16 16.97 1.94 9.79
C THR A 16 18.30 2.67 9.70
N SER A 17 19.33 1.98 9.21
CA SER A 17 20.68 2.53 9.08
C SER A 17 20.90 3.11 7.69
N LEU A 18 21.61 4.24 7.59
CA LEU A 18 21.98 4.84 6.30
C LEU A 18 22.72 3.86 5.39
N GLN A 19 23.58 3.02 5.96
CA GLN A 19 24.28 1.97 5.24
C GLN A 19 23.33 0.90 4.69
N TYR A 20 22.29 0.54 5.44
CA TYR A 20 21.27 -0.41 5.00
C TYR A 20 20.47 0.17 3.82
N LEU A 21 20.05 1.43 3.90
CA LEU A 21 19.40 2.13 2.78
C LEU A 21 20.29 2.19 1.54
N ARG A 22 21.60 2.41 1.70
CA ARG A 22 22.55 2.34 0.57
C ARG A 22 22.63 0.95 -0.06
N HIS A 23 22.62 -0.11 0.74
CA HIS A 23 22.58 -1.47 0.21
C HIS A 23 21.30 -1.76 -0.58
N ILE A 24 20.17 -1.23 -0.12
CA ILE A 24 18.89 -1.35 -0.82
C ILE A 24 18.94 -0.58 -2.14
N ALA A 25 19.34 0.69 -2.11
CA ALA A 25 19.46 1.52 -3.29
C ALA A 25 20.44 0.95 -4.33
N ALA A 26 21.49 0.26 -3.87
CA ALA A 26 22.44 -0.44 -4.73
C ALA A 26 21.95 -1.83 -5.20
N GLY A 27 20.73 -2.24 -4.85
CA GLY A 27 20.17 -3.55 -5.20
C GLY A 27 20.83 -4.74 -4.51
N ARG A 28 21.71 -4.50 -3.52
CA ARG A 28 22.47 -5.55 -2.81
C ARG A 28 21.65 -6.25 -1.73
N LYS A 29 20.63 -5.57 -1.20
CA LYS A 29 19.79 -6.11 -0.12
C LYS A 29 18.33 -5.77 -0.38
N ARG A 30 17.44 -6.71 -0.08
CA ARG A 30 16.00 -6.52 -0.19
C ARG A 30 15.45 -6.12 1.18
N PRO A 31 14.70 -5.01 1.28
CA PRO A 31 14.03 -4.63 2.51
C PRO A 31 12.89 -5.61 2.85
N SER A 32 12.64 -5.77 4.15
CA SER A 32 11.43 -6.42 4.66
C SER A 32 10.20 -5.55 4.36
N VAL A 33 9.02 -6.15 4.38
CA VAL A 33 7.74 -5.45 4.10
C VAL A 33 7.54 -4.28 5.07
N GLU A 34 7.85 -4.47 6.35
CA GLU A 34 7.78 -3.42 7.38
C GLU A 34 8.63 -2.20 7.01
N VAL A 35 9.86 -2.44 6.56
CA VAL A 35 10.78 -1.38 6.15
C VAL A 35 10.27 -0.68 4.89
N CYS A 36 9.72 -1.41 3.92
CA CYS A 36 9.09 -0.81 2.73
C CYS A 36 7.94 0.13 3.11
N MET A 37 7.05 -0.30 4.00
CA MET A 37 5.93 0.54 4.45
C MET A 37 6.41 1.80 5.16
N THR A 38 7.39 1.69 6.05
CA THR A 38 7.96 2.85 6.74
C THR A 38 8.63 3.81 5.77
N LEU A 39 9.41 3.29 4.81
CA LEU A 39 10.04 4.09 3.76
C LEU A 39 9.01 4.84 2.91
N GLU A 40 7.96 4.17 2.46
CA GLU A 40 6.91 4.77 1.64
C GLU A 40 6.18 5.88 2.40
N LYS A 41 5.86 5.63 3.68
CA LYS A 41 5.21 6.59 4.58
C LYS A 41 6.09 7.83 4.83
N GLU A 42 7.35 7.63 5.18
CA GLU A 42 8.28 8.73 5.50
C GLU A 42 8.71 9.50 4.24
N SER A 43 8.71 8.84 3.07
CA SER A 43 9.00 9.46 1.78
C SER A 43 7.77 10.08 1.10
N ALA A 44 6.60 10.06 1.77
CA ALA A 44 5.34 10.56 1.23
C ALA A 44 4.99 9.98 -0.16
N GLY A 45 5.32 8.70 -0.39
CA GLY A 45 5.09 8.02 -1.66
C GLY A 45 6.14 8.24 -2.74
N ALA A 46 7.26 8.92 -2.45
CA ALA A 46 8.36 9.06 -3.40
C ALA A 46 9.09 7.72 -3.67
N VAL A 47 9.03 6.77 -2.72
CA VAL A 47 9.53 5.41 -2.89
C VAL A 47 8.40 4.42 -2.59
N SER A 48 7.93 3.73 -3.61
CA SER A 48 6.87 2.72 -3.47
C SER A 48 7.43 1.36 -3.09
N CYS A 49 6.65 0.58 -2.33
CA CYS A 49 6.95 -0.82 -2.02
C CYS A 49 7.27 -1.65 -3.27
N GLU A 50 6.63 -1.33 -4.41
CA GLU A 50 6.82 -1.99 -5.70
C GLU A 50 8.22 -1.81 -6.26
N ALA A 51 8.79 -0.60 -6.15
CA ALA A 51 10.14 -0.30 -6.60
C ALA A 51 11.21 -0.98 -5.71
N LEU A 52 10.91 -1.16 -4.42
CA LEU A 52 11.81 -1.79 -3.46
C LEU A 52 11.85 -3.32 -3.57
N ARG A 53 10.75 -3.93 -4.03
CA ARG A 53 10.57 -5.38 -4.16
C ARG A 53 10.11 -5.76 -5.57
N PRO A 54 11.02 -5.69 -6.56
CA PRO A 54 10.72 -6.13 -7.93
C PRO A 54 10.55 -7.66 -8.04
N ASP A 55 10.89 -8.41 -6.99
CA ASP A 55 10.68 -9.86 -6.90
C ASP A 55 9.22 -10.27 -6.61
N VAL A 56 8.36 -9.33 -6.22
CA VAL A 56 6.96 -9.60 -5.88
C VAL A 56 6.06 -9.17 -7.04
N ASP A 57 5.14 -10.04 -7.42
CA ASP A 57 4.10 -9.71 -8.40
C ASP A 57 2.97 -8.92 -7.73
N TRP A 58 3.13 -7.59 -7.74
CA TRP A 58 2.14 -6.66 -7.18
C TRP A 58 0.86 -6.60 -8.01
N ALA A 59 0.92 -6.87 -9.32
CA ALA A 59 -0.26 -6.95 -10.17
C ALA A 59 -1.15 -8.15 -9.79
N TYR A 60 -0.55 -9.30 -9.47
CA TYR A 60 -1.26 -10.44 -8.91
C TYR A 60 -1.89 -10.13 -7.55
N LEU A 61 -1.17 -9.47 -6.64
CA LEU A 61 -1.72 -9.07 -5.33
C LEU A 61 -2.87 -8.05 -5.44
N ALA A 62 -2.75 -7.09 -6.36
CA ALA A 62 -3.78 -6.09 -6.61
C ALA A 62 -5.05 -6.71 -7.22
N SER A 63 -4.89 -7.60 -8.21
CA SER A 63 -6.01 -8.31 -8.84
C SER A 63 -6.76 -9.22 -7.87
N ARG A 64 -6.06 -9.86 -6.91
CA ARG A 64 -6.69 -10.65 -5.84
C ARG A 64 -7.66 -9.84 -4.98
N ARG A 65 -7.33 -8.58 -4.66
CA ARG A 65 -8.22 -7.68 -3.90
C ARG A 65 -9.46 -7.26 -4.69
N VAL A 66 -9.35 -7.10 -6.01
CA VAL A 66 -10.49 -6.78 -6.86
C VAL A 66 -11.44 -7.98 -6.98
N ALA A 67 -10.89 -9.19 -7.09
CA ALA A 67 -11.69 -10.41 -7.14
C ALA A 67 -12.50 -10.64 -5.84
N ASP A 68 -11.90 -10.38 -4.67
CA ASP A 68 -12.58 -10.48 -3.37
C ASP A 68 -13.78 -9.52 -3.27
N ARG A 69 -13.64 -8.29 -3.78
CA ARG A 69 -14.73 -7.30 -3.80
C ARG A 69 -15.90 -7.67 -4.70
N GLN A 70 -15.69 -8.51 -5.72
CA GLN A 70 -16.77 -8.98 -6.60
C GLN A 70 -17.64 -10.08 -5.97
N GLY A 71 -17.27 -10.58 -4.78
CA GLY A 71 -18.13 -11.46 -3.97
C GLY A 71 -19.21 -10.71 -3.17
N LEU A 72 -19.12 -9.38 -3.05
CA LEU A 72 -20.15 -8.57 -2.39
C LEU A 72 -21.32 -8.35 -3.35
N LYS A 73 -22.24 -9.32 -3.35
CA LYS A 73 -23.54 -9.22 -4.02
C LYS A 73 -24.13 -7.84 -3.72
N PRO A 74 -24.55 -7.03 -4.72
CA PRO A 74 -25.25 -5.79 -4.43
C PRO A 74 -26.45 -6.14 -3.56
N ARG A 75 -26.55 -5.48 -2.40
CA ARG A 75 -27.68 -5.64 -1.49
C ARG A 75 -28.93 -5.40 -2.34
N PRO A 76 -29.89 -6.35 -2.41
CA PRO A 76 -31.10 -6.10 -3.18
C PRO A 76 -31.73 -4.82 -2.65
N ALA A 77 -31.89 -3.84 -3.53
CA ALA A 77 -32.60 -2.62 -3.20
C ALA A 77 -33.97 -3.04 -2.68
N THR A 78 -34.29 -2.62 -1.46
CA THR A 78 -35.60 -2.79 -0.82
C THR A 78 -36.68 -2.66 -1.89
N ALA A 79 -37.36 -3.77 -2.17
CA ALA A 79 -38.58 -3.77 -2.95
C ALA A 79 -39.56 -2.84 -2.21
N ALA A 80 -39.81 -1.70 -2.82
CA ALA A 80 -40.88 -0.81 -2.45
C ALA A 80 -42.19 -1.61 -2.50
N HIS A 81 -42.75 -1.95 -1.35
CA HIS A 81 -44.16 -2.29 -1.26
C HIS A 81 -44.96 -0.98 -1.38
N GLY A 82 -45.21 -0.60 -2.63
CA GLY A 82 -46.37 0.18 -3.01
C GLY A 82 -47.53 -0.77 -3.31
N GLY A 83 -48.72 -0.45 -2.80
CA GLY A 83 -49.97 -1.18 -2.99
C GLY A 83 -50.87 -0.98 -1.76
N ALA A 84 -51.65 0.10 -1.67
CA ALA A 84 -52.92 0.36 -2.37
C ALA A 84 -54.14 -0.33 -1.71
N GLY A 85 -55.20 0.44 -1.50
CA GLY A 85 -56.57 0.01 -1.14
C GLY A 85 -56.86 0.15 0.36
N SER A 86 -57.61 1.16 0.82
CA SER A 86 -59.08 1.30 0.73
C SER A 86 -59.82 0.21 1.48
N GLU A 87 -60.52 0.57 2.57
CA GLU A 87 -61.96 0.33 2.72
C GLU A 87 -62.53 1.16 3.91
N PRO A 88 -63.86 1.41 3.94
CA PRO A 88 -64.51 2.53 4.63
C PRO A 88 -64.75 2.37 6.13
#